data_AF-A0A934AX28-F1
#
_entry.id   AF-A0A934AX28-F1
#
_cell.length_a   1.000
_cell.length_b   1.000
_cell.length_c   1.000
_cell.angle_alpha   90.00
_cell.angle_beta   90.00
_cell.angle_gamma   90.00
#
_symmetry.space_group_name_H-M   'P 1'
#
loop_
_entity.id
_entity.type
_entity.pdbx_description
1 polymer ?
#
loop_
_entity_poly.entity_id
_entity_poly.type
_entity_poly.pdbx_seq_one_letter_code
_entity_poly.pdbx_strand_id
1 'polypeptide(L)'
;MTEPRKIDSVQIKLLHIAKAKLKITDEEYRALLIKFSPTSWDMDPAHPSCKAMTYAEASALIDHLKAKGFKIVRRGGVPPTNTGQGDPAPTKRKLPPSITQMVTNEQLKMILHLKADIRWRIMPDGYDRWLKKYMQIERVATAKQAQKVIEALKAMKARQQNEDSIKAQQGQQFYDRPASEGGNYRW
;
A
#
# COMPACT_ATOMS: atom_id res chain seq x y z
N MET A 1 -31.75 -15.87 -29.59
CA MET A 1 -31.60 -14.60 -28.85
C MET A 1 -30.73 -14.89 -27.64
N THR A 2 -29.53 -14.31 -27.55
CA THR A 2 -28.59 -14.54 -26.44
C THR A 2 -28.97 -13.64 -25.26
N GLU A 3 -29.17 -14.21 -24.08
CA GLU A 3 -29.43 -13.43 -22.87
C GLU A 3 -28.30 -12.44 -22.58
N PRO A 4 -28.60 -11.21 -22.14
CA PRO A 4 -27.60 -10.22 -21.83
C PRO A 4 -26.77 -10.68 -20.63
N ARG A 5 -25.43 -10.66 -20.78
CA ARG A 5 -24.50 -11.04 -19.72
C ARG A 5 -24.68 -10.11 -18.51
N LYS A 6 -24.80 -10.69 -17.31
CA LYS A 6 -24.83 -9.96 -16.05
C LYS A 6 -23.50 -9.22 -15.81
N ILE A 7 -23.55 -8.14 -15.04
CA ILE A 7 -22.38 -7.34 -14.67
C ILE A 7 -21.32 -8.18 -13.94
N ASP A 8 -20.04 -7.93 -14.27
CA ASP A 8 -18.93 -8.57 -13.57
C ASP A 8 -18.61 -7.87 -12.23
N SER A 9 -18.17 -8.65 -11.25
CA SER A 9 -17.67 -8.19 -9.95
C SER A 9 -16.55 -7.13 -10.09
N VAL A 10 -15.73 -7.20 -11.15
CA VAL A 10 -14.70 -6.22 -11.44
C VAL A 10 -15.31 -4.88 -11.88
N GLN A 11 -16.35 -4.91 -12.71
CA GLN A 11 -17.05 -3.70 -13.16
C GLN A 11 -17.75 -2.99 -11.99
N ILE A 12 -18.39 -3.75 -11.10
CA ILE A 12 -18.98 -3.19 -9.85
C ILE A 12 -17.91 -2.45 -9.03
N LYS A 13 -16.75 -3.10 -8.81
CA LYS A 13 -15.63 -2.47 -8.07
C LYS A 13 -15.14 -1.20 -8.77
N LEU A 14 -14.99 -1.22 -10.09
CA LEU A 14 -14.55 -0.06 -10.86
C LEU A 14 -15.51 1.12 -10.73
N LEU A 15 -16.82 0.87 -10.78
CA LEU A 15 -17.84 1.91 -10.59
C LEU A 15 -17.76 2.56 -9.21
N HIS A 16 -17.61 1.77 -8.14
CA HIS A 16 -17.44 2.31 -6.78
C HIS A 16 -16.16 3.11 -6.63
N ILE A 17 -15.04 2.64 -7.21
CA ILE A 17 -13.77 3.37 -7.20
C ILE A 17 -13.90 4.68 -7.99
N ALA A 18 -14.59 4.65 -9.13
CA ALA A 18 -14.82 5.83 -9.96
C ALA A 18 -15.67 6.88 -9.24
N LYS A 19 -16.77 6.47 -8.59
CA LYS A 19 -17.59 7.34 -7.73
C LYS A 19 -16.73 8.04 -6.66
N ALA A 20 -15.92 7.28 -5.93
CA ALA A 20 -15.06 7.82 -4.88
C ALA A 20 -14.01 8.80 -5.42
N LYS A 21 -13.40 8.51 -6.57
CA LYS A 21 -12.35 9.35 -7.16
C LYS A 21 -12.86 10.63 -7.80
N LEU A 22 -14.01 10.56 -8.46
CA LEU A 22 -14.62 11.72 -9.11
C LEU A 22 -15.47 12.57 -8.14
N LYS A 23 -15.55 12.16 -6.85
CA LYS A 23 -16.36 12.82 -5.82
C LYS A 23 -17.82 13.05 -6.25
N ILE A 24 -18.36 12.11 -7.03
CA ILE A 24 -19.74 12.15 -7.50
C ILE A 24 -20.65 11.92 -6.29
N THR A 25 -21.64 12.79 -6.11
CA THR A 25 -22.61 12.65 -5.01
C THR A 25 -23.48 11.42 -5.23
N ASP A 26 -24.15 10.94 -4.17
CA ASP A 26 -25.01 9.76 -4.31
C ASP A 26 -26.18 10.02 -5.29
N GLU A 27 -26.72 11.23 -5.28
CA GLU A 27 -27.80 11.68 -6.16
C GLU A 27 -27.35 11.72 -7.63
N GLU A 28 -26.20 12.35 -7.91
CA GLU A 28 -25.63 12.38 -9.26
C GLU A 28 -25.31 10.97 -9.76
N TYR A 29 -24.81 10.11 -8.88
CA TYR A 29 -24.51 8.72 -9.21
C TYR A 29 -25.79 7.94 -9.55
N ARG A 30 -26.88 8.11 -8.79
CA ARG A 30 -28.18 7.50 -9.09
C ARG A 30 -28.75 7.99 -10.43
N ALA A 31 -28.64 9.28 -10.72
CA ALA A 31 -29.07 9.83 -12.01
C ALA A 31 -28.29 9.22 -13.19
N LEU A 32 -26.98 8.99 -13.01
CA LEU A 32 -26.16 8.29 -14.01
C LEU A 32 -26.56 6.81 -14.15
N LEU A 33 -26.89 6.12 -13.06
CA LEU A 33 -27.37 4.74 -13.13
C LEU A 33 -28.68 4.65 -13.92
N ILE A 34 -29.64 5.55 -13.69
CA ILE A 34 -30.91 5.58 -14.42
C ILE A 34 -30.66 5.84 -15.92
N LYS A 35 -29.80 6.81 -16.23
CA LYS A 35 -29.49 7.18 -17.62
C LYS A 35 -28.83 6.06 -18.42
N PHE A 36 -27.94 5.29 -17.79
CA PHE A 36 -27.14 4.26 -18.46
C PHE A 36 -27.68 2.84 -18.27
N SER A 37 -28.77 2.67 -17.51
CA SER A 37 -29.40 1.36 -17.25
C SER A 37 -30.89 1.36 -17.56
N PRO A 38 -31.28 1.50 -18.84
CA PRO A 38 -32.68 1.45 -19.26
C PRO A 38 -33.31 0.08 -18.98
N THR A 39 -32.53 -1.01 -18.97
CA THR A 39 -33.05 -2.38 -18.78
C THR A 39 -33.29 -2.74 -17.31
N SER A 40 -32.59 -2.09 -16.37
CA SER A 40 -32.76 -2.40 -14.94
C SER A 40 -33.94 -1.68 -14.28
N TRP A 41 -34.66 -0.83 -15.02
CA TRP A 41 -35.80 -0.07 -14.53
C TRP A 41 -36.98 -0.98 -14.10
N ASP A 42 -37.05 -2.20 -14.66
CA ASP A 42 -38.12 -3.15 -14.37
C ASP A 42 -37.98 -3.85 -13.00
N MET A 43 -36.84 -3.74 -12.30
CA MET A 43 -36.61 -4.51 -11.06
C MET A 43 -36.82 -3.72 -9.77
N ASP A 44 -36.54 -2.42 -9.72
CA ASP A 44 -36.86 -1.55 -8.57
C ASP A 44 -36.75 -0.06 -8.97
N PRO A 45 -37.88 0.60 -9.27
CA PRO A 45 -37.89 2.02 -9.65
C PRO A 45 -37.44 2.95 -8.52
N ALA A 46 -37.50 2.51 -7.26
CA ALA A 46 -37.19 3.34 -6.11
C ALA A 46 -35.69 3.37 -5.78
N HIS A 47 -34.93 2.32 -6.15
CA HIS A 47 -33.51 2.18 -5.80
C HIS A 47 -32.66 1.62 -6.95
N PRO A 48 -32.23 2.46 -7.91
CA PRO A 48 -31.38 2.02 -9.01
C PRO A 48 -30.03 1.51 -8.47
N SER A 49 -29.75 0.23 -8.69
CA SER A 49 -28.56 -0.45 -8.21
C SER A 49 -27.66 -0.88 -9.36
N CYS A 50 -26.35 -0.61 -9.24
CA CYS A 50 -25.35 -1.07 -10.22
C CYS A 50 -25.30 -2.60 -10.39
N LYS A 51 -25.85 -3.38 -9.44
CA LYS A 51 -25.91 -4.85 -9.51
C LYS A 51 -26.97 -5.37 -10.48
N ALA A 52 -27.99 -4.56 -10.79
CA ALA A 52 -29.06 -4.92 -11.71
C ALA A 52 -28.73 -4.58 -13.17
N MET A 53 -27.56 -3.98 -13.43
CA MET A 53 -27.10 -3.62 -14.77
C MET A 53 -26.55 -4.82 -15.54
N THR A 54 -26.66 -4.76 -16.85
CA THR A 54 -25.98 -5.68 -17.76
C THR A 54 -24.51 -5.28 -17.95
N TYR A 55 -23.69 -6.23 -18.43
CA TYR A 55 -22.28 -5.98 -18.72
C TYR A 55 -22.06 -4.82 -19.70
N ALA A 56 -22.93 -4.70 -20.72
CA ALA A 56 -22.84 -3.67 -21.75
C ALA A 56 -23.17 -2.28 -21.20
N GLU A 57 -24.24 -2.16 -20.42
CA GLU A 57 -24.64 -0.92 -19.73
C GLU A 57 -23.55 -0.46 -18.74
N ALA A 58 -23.00 -1.40 -17.97
CA ALA A 58 -21.91 -1.13 -17.05
C ALA A 58 -20.64 -0.63 -17.78
N SER A 59 -20.34 -1.21 -18.95
CA SER A 59 -19.22 -0.76 -19.78
C SER A 59 -19.43 0.67 -20.30
N ALA A 60 -20.63 0.98 -20.80
CA ALA A 60 -20.97 2.31 -21.29
C ALA A 60 -20.87 3.38 -20.18
N LEU A 61 -21.33 3.05 -18.96
CA LEU A 61 -21.19 3.94 -17.81
C LEU A 61 -19.70 4.14 -17.43
N ILE A 62 -18.89 3.09 -17.43
CA ILE A 62 -17.45 3.19 -17.17
C ILE A 62 -16.77 4.08 -18.21
N ASP A 63 -17.12 3.97 -19.48
CA ASP A 63 -16.54 4.79 -20.55
C ASP A 63 -16.94 6.28 -20.43
N HIS A 64 -18.18 6.56 -20.03
CA HIS A 64 -18.60 7.92 -19.67
C HIS A 64 -17.83 8.47 -18.46
N LEU A 65 -17.56 7.65 -17.44
CA LEU A 65 -16.75 8.06 -16.29
C LEU A 65 -15.28 8.30 -16.69
N LYS A 66 -14.72 7.54 -17.64
CA LYS A 66 -13.38 7.80 -18.21
C LYS A 66 -13.35 9.15 -18.91
N ALA A 67 -14.38 9.48 -19.70
CA ALA A 67 -14.50 10.78 -20.36
C ALA A 67 -14.55 11.95 -19.35
N LYS A 68 -15.16 11.74 -18.18
CA LYS A 68 -15.15 12.69 -17.05
C LYS A 68 -13.82 12.76 -16.28
N GLY A 69 -12.79 12.04 -16.71
CA GLY A 69 -11.46 12.07 -16.12
C GLY A 69 -11.11 10.89 -15.20
N PHE A 70 -11.94 9.85 -15.13
CA PHE A 70 -11.59 8.63 -14.40
C PHE A 70 -10.46 7.87 -15.10
N LYS A 71 -9.27 7.88 -14.49
CA LYS A 71 -8.10 7.11 -14.96
C LYS A 71 -8.00 5.78 -14.22
N ILE A 72 -8.06 4.68 -14.96
CA ILE A 72 -7.83 3.32 -14.44
C ILE A 72 -6.32 3.12 -14.30
N VAL A 73 -5.80 3.25 -13.08
CA VAL A 73 -4.39 2.97 -12.77
C VAL A 73 -4.20 1.46 -12.69
N ARG A 74 -3.40 0.89 -13.59
CA ARG A 74 -2.98 -0.51 -13.49
C ARG A 74 -2.01 -0.64 -12.32
N ARG A 75 -2.28 -1.55 -11.37
CA ARG A 75 -1.33 -1.89 -10.31
C ARG A 75 -0.17 -2.66 -10.94
N GLY A 76 1.01 -2.04 -11.03
CA GLY A 76 2.28 -2.73 -11.27
C GLY A 76 2.68 -3.01 -12.72
N GLY A 77 2.11 -2.31 -13.71
CA GLY A 77 2.64 -2.32 -15.07
C GLY A 77 3.31 -0.98 -15.38
N VAL A 78 4.60 -0.99 -15.70
CA VAL A 78 5.24 0.15 -16.36
C VAL A 78 4.41 0.44 -17.61
N PRO A 79 3.92 1.68 -17.83
CA PRO A 79 3.20 2.00 -19.06
C PRO A 79 4.12 1.71 -20.25
N PRO A 80 3.65 1.10 -21.35
CA PRO A 80 4.43 1.08 -22.57
C PRO A 80 4.61 2.54 -22.97
N THR A 81 5.83 3.05 -22.82
CA THR A 81 6.19 4.36 -23.32
C THR A 81 6.06 4.28 -24.84
N ASN A 82 5.06 4.96 -25.40
CA ASN A 82 4.86 5.13 -26.85
C ASN A 82 5.90 6.08 -27.44
N THR A 83 7.16 5.91 -27.07
CA THR A 83 8.32 6.56 -27.67
C THR A 83 9.10 5.42 -28.33
N GLY A 84 9.22 5.50 -29.65
CA GLY A 84 9.70 4.41 -30.50
C GLY A 84 11.05 3.83 -30.08
N GLN A 85 11.26 2.56 -30.44
CA GLN A 85 12.55 1.86 -30.38
C GLN A 85 13.28 1.98 -29.03
N GLY A 86 12.66 1.43 -27.99
CA GLY A 86 13.38 0.99 -26.80
C GLY A 86 12.96 -0.44 -26.51
N ASP A 87 13.90 -1.38 -26.53
CA ASP A 87 13.65 -2.76 -26.16
C ASP A 87 12.87 -2.82 -24.84
N PRO A 88 11.87 -3.71 -24.71
CA PRO A 88 11.13 -3.85 -23.46
C PRO A 88 12.12 -4.11 -22.32
N ALA A 89 12.05 -3.29 -21.27
CA ALA A 89 12.89 -3.45 -20.08
C ALA A 89 12.87 -4.93 -19.67
N PRO A 90 14.04 -5.58 -19.50
CA PRO A 90 14.11 -7.02 -19.34
C PRO A 90 13.24 -7.42 -18.15
N THR A 91 12.15 -8.12 -18.43
CA THR A 91 11.35 -8.76 -17.40
C THR A 91 12.30 -9.64 -16.61
N LYS A 92 12.49 -9.35 -15.31
CA LYS A 92 13.35 -10.15 -14.43
C LYS A 92 12.90 -11.60 -14.56
N ARG A 93 13.65 -12.41 -15.32
CA ARG A 93 13.31 -13.81 -15.55
C ARG A 93 13.25 -14.46 -14.18
N LYS A 94 12.07 -14.98 -13.82
CA LYS A 94 11.92 -15.72 -12.57
C LYS A 94 12.87 -16.91 -12.64
N LEU A 95 13.80 -16.98 -11.70
CA LEU A 95 14.73 -18.10 -11.62
C LEU A 95 13.93 -19.41 -11.48
N PRO A 96 14.42 -20.52 -12.04
CA PRO A 96 13.83 -21.84 -11.83
C PRO A 96 13.74 -22.14 -10.32
N PRO A 97 12.70 -22.86 -9.86
CA PRO A 97 12.49 -23.12 -8.43
C PRO A 97 13.61 -23.94 -7.77
N SER A 98 14.45 -24.63 -8.56
CA SER A 98 15.60 -25.40 -8.07
C SER A 98 16.84 -24.56 -7.76
N ILE A 99 16.88 -23.28 -8.14
CA ILE A 99 18.07 -22.43 -7.96
C ILE A 99 17.84 -21.50 -6.78
N THR A 100 18.62 -21.69 -5.71
CA THR A 100 18.63 -20.77 -4.57
C THR A 100 19.65 -19.67 -4.81
N GLN A 101 19.19 -18.42 -4.86
CA GLN A 101 20.08 -17.27 -4.97
C GLN A 101 20.83 -17.03 -3.65
N MET A 102 22.16 -17.06 -3.71
CA MET A 102 23.02 -16.73 -2.57
C MET A 102 22.94 -15.24 -2.21
N VAL A 103 23.30 -14.91 -0.98
CA VAL A 103 23.37 -13.51 -0.53
C VAL A 103 24.39 -12.73 -1.35
N THR A 104 24.03 -11.49 -1.73
CA THR A 104 24.97 -10.60 -2.44
C THR A 104 25.83 -9.80 -1.46
N ASN A 105 27.02 -9.39 -1.87
CA ASN A 105 27.90 -8.57 -1.04
C ASN A 105 27.26 -7.23 -0.63
N GLU A 106 26.46 -6.63 -1.51
CA GLU A 106 25.71 -5.41 -1.20
C GLU A 106 24.70 -5.62 -0.07
N GLN A 107 24.01 -6.77 -0.08
CA GLN A 107 23.09 -7.13 0.99
C GLN A 107 23.83 -7.32 2.33
N LEU A 108 25.00 -7.97 2.31
CA LEU A 108 25.82 -8.13 3.52
C LEU A 108 26.30 -6.76 4.06
N LYS A 109 26.79 -5.88 3.19
CA LYS A 109 27.18 -4.50 3.59
C LYS A 109 26.00 -3.75 4.20
N MET A 110 24.82 -3.82 3.58
CA MET A 110 23.61 -3.19 4.10
C MET A 110 23.23 -3.72 5.49
N ILE A 111 23.33 -5.05 5.70
CA ILE A 111 23.08 -5.67 7.00
C ILE A 111 24.11 -5.18 8.04
N LEU A 112 25.39 -5.10 7.68
CA LEU A 112 26.44 -4.60 8.58
C LEU A 112 26.19 -3.15 8.99
N HIS A 113 25.85 -2.27 8.05
CA HIS A 113 25.51 -0.88 8.35
C HIS A 113 24.29 -0.78 9.28
N LEU A 114 23.21 -1.49 8.96
CA LEU A 114 22.01 -1.48 9.81
C LEU A 114 22.27 -2.08 11.19
N LYS A 115 23.12 -3.11 11.29
CA LYS A 115 23.53 -3.72 12.56
C LYS A 115 24.26 -2.71 13.44
N ALA A 116 25.12 -1.86 12.87
CA ALA A 116 25.84 -0.82 13.60
C ALA A 116 24.94 0.32 14.06
N ASP A 117 23.94 0.69 13.26
CA ASP A 117 23.03 1.81 13.56
C ASP A 117 21.99 1.49 14.65
N ILE A 118 21.68 0.22 14.87
CA ILE A 118 20.66 -0.20 15.81
C ILE A 118 21.23 -0.27 17.22
N ARG A 119 20.53 0.36 18.17
CA ARG A 119 20.83 0.20 19.60
C ARG A 119 20.33 -1.16 20.08
N TRP A 120 21.25 -2.08 20.33
CA TRP A 120 20.93 -3.42 20.83
C TRP A 120 20.74 -3.40 22.34
N ARG A 121 19.70 -4.07 22.84
CA ARG A 121 19.42 -4.18 24.29
C ARG A 121 20.49 -4.99 25.03
N ILE A 122 21.09 -5.97 24.37
CA ILE A 122 22.12 -6.85 24.94
C ILE A 122 23.37 -6.69 24.07
N MET A 123 24.44 -6.12 24.61
CA MET A 123 25.75 -6.10 23.97
C MET A 123 26.62 -7.22 24.54
N PRO A 124 27.48 -7.88 23.74
CA PRO A 124 27.79 -7.63 22.33
C PRO A 124 26.97 -8.47 21.30
N ASP A 125 26.32 -9.56 21.72
CA ASP A 125 25.70 -10.55 20.80
C ASP A 125 24.24 -10.23 20.41
N GLY A 126 23.80 -8.98 20.58
CA GLY A 126 22.39 -8.61 20.41
C GLY A 126 21.81 -8.97 19.04
N TYR A 127 22.63 -8.82 18.00
CA TYR A 127 22.26 -9.18 16.63
C TYR A 127 22.04 -10.68 16.46
N ASP A 128 22.98 -11.52 16.88
CA ASP A 128 22.93 -12.96 16.64
C ASP A 128 21.81 -13.62 17.46
N ARG A 129 21.57 -13.13 18.68
CA ARG A 129 20.42 -13.55 19.50
C ARG A 129 19.10 -13.14 18.87
N TRP A 130 19.02 -11.93 18.33
CA TRP A 130 17.83 -11.47 17.62
C TRP A 130 17.58 -12.31 16.35
N LEU A 131 18.63 -12.60 15.59
CA LEU A 131 18.57 -13.40 14.39
C LEU A 131 18.05 -14.81 14.70
N LYS A 132 18.58 -15.45 15.74
CA LYS A 132 18.13 -16.77 16.20
C LYS A 132 16.69 -16.75 16.72
N LYS A 133 16.30 -15.74 17.50
CA LYS A 133 14.97 -15.64 18.11
C LYS A 133 13.86 -15.35 17.10
N TYR A 134 14.08 -14.40 16.20
CA TYR A 134 13.02 -13.88 15.33
C TYR A 134 13.07 -14.42 13.90
N MET A 135 14.27 -14.69 13.39
CA MET A 135 14.45 -15.20 12.02
C MET A 135 14.72 -16.70 11.98
N GLN A 136 14.97 -17.34 13.14
CA GLN A 136 15.25 -18.77 13.27
C GLN A 136 16.40 -19.24 12.37
N ILE A 137 17.38 -18.37 12.15
CA ILE A 137 18.58 -18.65 11.35
C ILE A 137 19.82 -18.26 12.15
N GLU A 138 20.89 -19.02 11.95
CA GLU A 138 22.19 -18.74 12.58
C GLU A 138 23.03 -17.79 11.72
N ARG A 139 22.95 -17.93 10.39
CA ARG A 139 23.67 -17.10 9.43
C ARG A 139 22.81 -16.79 8.21
N VAL A 140 23.03 -15.61 7.63
CA VAL A 140 22.34 -15.18 6.40
C VAL A 140 23.07 -15.75 5.19
N ALA A 141 22.54 -16.82 4.60
CA ALA A 141 23.17 -17.49 3.45
C ALA A 141 22.50 -17.15 2.11
N THR A 142 21.19 -16.91 2.11
CA THR A 142 20.39 -16.73 0.89
C THR A 142 19.93 -15.28 0.71
N ALA A 143 19.75 -14.85 -0.54
CA ALA A 143 19.27 -13.51 -0.86
C ALA A 143 17.87 -13.24 -0.26
N LYS A 144 17.01 -14.26 -0.23
CA LYS A 144 15.66 -14.15 0.35
C LYS A 144 15.70 -13.96 1.86
N GLN A 145 16.61 -14.65 2.57
CA GLN A 145 16.85 -14.41 3.99
C GLN A 145 17.41 -13.00 4.22
N ALA A 146 18.40 -12.60 3.42
CA ALA A 146 19.02 -11.28 3.54
C ALA A 146 18.01 -10.15 3.35
N GLN A 147 17.13 -10.26 2.35
CA GLN A 147 16.06 -9.28 2.14
C GLN A 147 15.15 -9.15 3.37
N LYS A 148 14.68 -10.27 3.93
CA LYS A 148 13.84 -10.27 5.15
C LYS A 148 14.56 -9.63 6.33
N VAL A 149 15.84 -9.94 6.51
CA VAL A 149 16.67 -9.37 7.57
C VAL A 149 16.80 -7.85 7.40
N ILE A 150 17.11 -7.38 6.19
CA ILE A 150 17.23 -5.94 5.90
C ILE A 150 15.92 -5.21 6.18
N GLU A 151 14.78 -5.74 5.72
CA GLU A 151 13.47 -5.13 5.94
C GLU A 151 13.13 -5.05 7.44
N ALA A 152 13.39 -6.12 8.18
CA ALA A 152 13.14 -6.15 9.62
C ALA A 152 14.07 -5.19 10.40
N LEU A 153 15.35 -5.10 10.03
CA LEU A 153 16.29 -4.16 10.65
C LEU A 153 15.91 -2.70 10.34
N LYS A 154 15.49 -2.38 9.11
CA LYS A 154 14.97 -1.05 8.76
C LYS A 154 13.75 -0.68 9.61
N ALA A 155 12.80 -1.61 9.76
CA ALA A 155 11.63 -1.39 10.60
C ALA A 155 12.00 -1.19 12.07
N MET A 156 12.99 -1.93 12.58
CA MET A 156 13.50 -1.77 13.94
C MET A 156 14.14 -0.39 14.14
N LYS A 157 15.02 0.03 13.22
CA LYS A 157 15.65 1.35 13.27
C LYS A 157 14.62 2.48 13.25
N ALA A 158 13.61 2.39 12.39
CA ALA A 158 12.53 3.37 12.31
C ALA A 158 11.74 3.48 13.64
N ARG A 159 11.48 2.36 14.32
CA ARG A 159 10.84 2.38 15.65
C ARG A 159 11.69 3.09 16.70
N GLN A 160 13.00 2.84 16.72
CA GLN A 160 13.91 3.51 17.64
C GLN A 160 13.96 5.02 17.40
N GLN A 161 14.02 5.45 16.13
CA GLN A 161 13.99 6.86 15.78
C GLN A 161 12.67 7.54 16.18
N ASN A 162 11.54 6.85 15.99
CA ASN A 162 10.26 7.36 16.44
C ASN A 162 10.20 7.50 17.97
N GLU A 163 10.66 6.50 18.72
CA GLU A 163 10.75 6.58 20.18
C GLU A 163 11.63 7.73 20.66
N ASP A 164 12.78 7.95 20.02
CA ASP A 164 13.67 9.07 20.33
C ASP A 164 13.01 10.43 20.03
N SER A 165 12.28 10.53 18.92
CA SER A 165 11.54 11.75 18.56
C SER A 165 10.41 12.07 19.55
N ILE A 166 9.69 11.05 20.03
CA ILE A 166 8.63 11.20 21.03
C ILE A 166 9.22 11.67 22.37
N LYS A 167 10.32 11.06 22.80
CA LYS A 167 11.02 11.47 24.03
C LYS A 167 11.56 12.90 23.93
N ALA A 168 12.07 13.31 22.78
CA ALA A 168 12.53 14.68 22.56
C ALA A 168 11.39 15.70 22.70
N GLN A 169 10.20 15.39 22.14
CA GLN A 169 9.02 16.25 22.27
C GLN A 169 8.49 16.32 23.72
N GLN A 170 8.46 15.20 24.43
CA GLN A 170 8.05 15.16 25.84
C GLN A 170 9.04 15.89 26.75
N GLY A 171 10.34 15.81 26.45
CA GLY A 171 11.37 16.58 27.14
C GLY A 171 11.19 18.08 26.96
N GLN A 172 10.86 18.54 25.74
CA GLN A 172 10.57 19.96 25.47
C GLN A 172 9.32 20.45 26.21
N GLN A 173 8.25 19.64 26.27
CA GLN A 173 7.05 20.00 27.05
C GLN A 173 7.32 20.16 28.56
N PHE A 174 8.37 19.54 29.09
CA PHE A 174 8.78 19.73 30.49
C PHE A 174 9.49 21.08 30.72
N TYR A 175 10.27 21.56 29.73
CA TYR A 175 10.98 22.85 29.81
C TYR A 175 10.10 24.05 29.44
N ASP A 176 9.07 23.86 28.61
CA ASP A 176 8.10 24.91 28.23
C ASP A 176 6.99 25.14 29.27
N ARG A 177 7.05 24.48 30.44
CA ARG A 177 6.11 24.73 31.55
C ARG A 177 6.47 26.07 32.22
N PRO A 178 5.63 27.12 32.12
CA PRO A 178 5.95 28.41 32.73
C PRO A 178 6.07 28.24 34.26
N ALA A 179 7.10 28.84 34.83
CA ALA A 179 7.38 28.88 36.27
C ALA A 179 6.37 29.79 37.03
N SER A 180 5.06 29.55 36.87
CA SER A 180 4.00 30.42 37.40
C SER A 180 3.13 29.78 38.47
N GLU A 181 3.67 28.85 39.27
CA GLU A 181 3.05 28.45 40.53
C GLU A 181 4.11 28.53 41.64
N GLY A 182 4.47 29.77 41.96
CA GLY A 182 5.11 30.10 43.23
C GLY A 182 4.17 29.64 44.34
N GLY A 183 4.55 28.54 44.98
CA GLY A 183 3.88 28.00 46.16
C GLY A 183 3.71 29.10 47.20
N ASN A 184 2.46 29.39 47.55
CA ASN A 184 2.09 30.24 48.66
C ASN A 184 2.40 29.46 49.95
N TYR A 185 3.68 29.43 50.35
CA TYR A 185 4.10 28.93 51.66
C TYR A 185 3.70 29.98 52.70
N ARG A 186 2.54 29.73 53.31
CA ARG A 186 2.03 30.51 54.44
C ARG A 186 2.52 29.85 55.73
N TRP A 187 3.40 30.54 56.45
CA TRP A 187 3.84 30.21 57.81
C TRP A 187 2.70 30.43 58.81
#